data_AF-A0A529Q4V9-F1
#
_entry.id   AF-A0A529Q4V9-F1
#
_cell.length_a   1.000
_cell.length_b   1.000
_cell.length_c   1.000
_cell.angle_alpha   90.00
_cell.angle_beta   90.00
_cell.angle_gamma   90.00
#
_symmetry.space_group_name_H-M   'P 1'
#
loop_
_entity.id
_entity.type
_entity.pdbx_description
1 polymer ?
#
loop_
_entity_poly.entity_id
_entity_poly.type
_entity_poly.pdbx_seq_one_letter_code
_entity_poly.pdbx_strand_id
1 'polypeptide(L)'
;MESQTIVEALLLGLLEGLTEFIPVSSTGHILLAGHFLGFHSTGKAFEILIQLGAILAILSVYFGKLWQMLIKLPSDPQTRHFVIGILIAF
;
A
#
# COMPACT_ATOMS: atom_id res chain seq x y z
N MET A 1 2.54 11.04 26.82
CA MET A 1 1.62 11.35 25.71
C MET A 1 2.27 11.16 24.34
N GLU A 2 3.60 11.26 24.18
CA GLU A 2 4.27 10.91 22.91
C GLU A 2 4.56 9.41 22.70
N SER A 3 4.71 8.62 23.76
CA SER A 3 4.96 7.18 23.64
C SER A 3 3.72 6.38 23.23
N GLN A 4 2.53 6.81 23.64
CA GLN A 4 1.26 6.16 23.29
C GLN A 4 0.99 6.25 21.78
N THR A 5 1.24 7.42 21.19
CA THR A 5 1.03 7.65 19.75
C THR A 5 1.99 6.85 18.86
N ILE A 6 3.23 6.60 19.30
CA ILE A 6 4.19 5.77 18.54
C ILE A 6 3.75 4.30 18.52
N VAL A 7 3.30 3.78 19.66
CA VAL A 7 2.83 2.38 19.74
C VAL A 7 1.58 2.18 18.90
N GLU A 8 0.62 3.11 18.98
CA GLU A 8 -0.58 3.10 18.13
C GLU A 8 -0.24 3.18 16.64
N ALA A 9 0.67 4.09 16.26
CA ALA A 9 1.12 4.23 14.87
C ALA A 9 1.81 2.96 14.37
N LEU A 10 2.61 2.29 15.20
CA LEU A 10 3.26 1.03 14.86
C LEU A 10 2.25 -0.11 14.71
N LEU A 11 1.26 -0.20 15.60
CA LEU A 11 0.18 -1.20 15.51
C LEU A 11 -0.65 -1.01 14.24
N LEU A 12 -1.05 0.22 13.93
CA LEU A 12 -1.81 0.54 12.72
C LEU A 12 -0.97 0.30 11.45
N GLY A 13 0.31 0.67 11.46
CA GLY A 13 1.22 0.38 10.34
C GLY A 13 1.43 -1.11 10.10
N LEU A 14 1.54 -1.91 11.17
CA LEU A 14 1.61 -3.37 11.06
C LEU A 14 0.29 -3.97 10.55
N LEU A 15 -0.85 -3.47 11.04
CA LEU A 15 -2.17 -3.92 10.61
C LEU A 15 -2.36 -3.64 9.10
N GLU A 16 -2.00 -2.45 8.64
CA GLU A 16 -2.03 -2.08 7.21
C GLU A 16 -1.13 -3.00 6.40
N GLY A 17 0.14 -3.13 6.78
CA GLY A 17 1.10 -3.96 6.06
C GLY A 17 0.70 -5.45 6.00
N LEU A 18 -0.01 -5.95 7.00
CA LEU A 18 -0.52 -7.33 7.01
C LEU A 18 -1.80 -7.51 6.20
N THR A 19 -2.68 -6.50 6.18
CA THR A 19 -4.02 -6.62 5.59
C THR A 19 -4.11 -6.12 4.15
N GLU A 20 -3.20 -5.26 3.70
CA GLU A 20 -3.23 -4.70 2.33
C GLU A 20 -3.01 -5.77 1.25
N PHE A 21 -2.24 -6.83 1.55
CA PHE A 21 -1.92 -7.88 0.58
C PHE A 21 -2.90 -9.06 0.60
N ILE A 22 -3.86 -9.08 1.53
CA ILE A 22 -4.89 -10.12 1.64
C ILE A 22 -6.28 -9.50 1.40
N PRO A 23 -7.23 -10.24 0.79
CA PRO A 23 -8.52 -9.69 0.40
C PRO A 23 -9.48 -9.57 1.59
N VAL A 24 -9.13 -8.72 2.57
CA VAL A 24 -9.85 -8.56 3.84
C VAL A 24 -10.30 -7.10 4.11
N SER A 25 -10.05 -6.18 3.17
CA SER A 25 -10.30 -4.73 3.33
C SER A 25 -9.44 -4.09 4.45
N SER A 26 -8.24 -3.64 4.09
CA SER A 26 -7.32 -2.90 4.96
C SER A 26 -7.94 -1.62 5.54
N THR A 27 -8.62 -0.83 4.70
CA THR A 27 -9.28 0.41 5.12
C THR A 27 -10.30 0.21 6.25
N GLY A 28 -11.09 -0.87 6.21
CA GLY A 28 -12.05 -1.18 7.26
C GLY A 28 -11.38 -1.50 8.59
N HIS A 29 -10.30 -2.29 8.55
CA HIS A 29 -9.54 -2.66 9.73
C HIS A 29 -8.85 -1.44 10.38
N ILE A 30 -8.24 -0.56 9.58
CA ILE A 30 -7.59 0.66 10.08
C ILE A 30 -8.60 1.63 10.68
N LEU A 31 -9.75 1.85 10.03
CA LEU A 31 -10.76 2.76 10.55
C LEU A 31 -11.35 2.26 11.87
N LEU A 32 -11.60 0.96 11.98
CA LEU A 32 -12.11 0.33 13.19
C LEU A 32 -11.07 0.34 14.32
N ALA A 33 -9.83 -0.05 14.03
CA ALA A 33 -8.74 -0.02 14.99
C ALA A 33 -8.43 1.41 15.48
N GLY A 34 -8.41 2.39 14.57
CA GLY A 34 -8.23 3.80 14.91
C GLY A 34 -9.35 4.32 15.83
N HIS A 35 -10.60 3.93 15.57
CA HIS A 35 -11.73 4.26 16.45
C HIS A 35 -11.56 3.68 17.86
N PHE A 36 -11.18 2.41 17.99
CA PHE A 36 -10.98 1.77 19.29
C PHE A 36 -9.76 2.30 20.06
N LEU A 37 -8.72 2.73 19.35
CA LEU A 37 -7.52 3.32 19.94
C LEU A 37 -7.69 4.82 20.26
N GLY A 38 -8.80 5.45 19.87
CA GLY A 38 -8.99 6.90 20.02
C GLY A 38 -8.06 7.73 19.13
N PHE A 39 -7.50 7.11 18.09
CA PHE A 39 -6.56 7.72 17.16
C PHE A 39 -7.32 8.46 16.06
N HIS A 40 -7.32 9.79 16.11
CA HIS A 40 -7.97 10.64 15.11
C HIS A 40 -6.93 11.24 14.15
N SER A 41 -6.90 10.73 12.91
CA SER A 41 -6.09 11.32 11.86
C SER A 41 -6.80 12.52 11.23
N THR A 42 -6.11 13.66 11.14
CA THR A 42 -6.59 14.84 10.39
C THR A 42 -6.70 14.48 8.92
N GLY A 43 -7.94 14.43 8.40
CA GLY A 43 -8.19 14.24 6.97
C GLY A 43 -7.68 12.91 6.39
N LYS A 44 -7.63 11.84 7.19
CA LYS A 44 -7.12 10.50 6.77
C LYS A 44 -5.65 10.48 6.32
N ALA A 45 -4.89 11.52 6.64
CA ALA A 45 -3.51 11.65 6.18
C ALA A 45 -2.62 10.48 6.66
N PHE A 46 -2.86 9.98 7.87
CA PHE A 46 -2.10 8.86 8.42
C PHE A 46 -2.36 7.55 7.66
N GLU A 47 -3.63 7.25 7.37
CA GLU A 47 -4.05 6.07 6.58
C GLU A 47 -3.38 6.08 5.20
N ILE A 48 -3.39 7.24 4.53
CA ILE A 48 -2.74 7.40 3.22
C ILE A 48 -1.22 7.17 3.34
N LEU A 49 -0.57 7.71 4.38
CA LEU A 49 0.87 7.56 4.58
C LEU A 49 1.29 6.11 4.84
N ILE A 50 0.56 5.36 5.67
CA ILE A 50 0.89 3.95 5.94
C ILE A 50 0.63 3.07 4.72
N GLN A 51 -0.41 3.36 3.93
CA GLN A 51 -0.69 2.65 2.68
C GLN A 51 0.41 2.90 1.64
N LEU A 52 0.94 4.13 1.55
CA LEU A 52 2.12 4.42 0.74
C LEU A 52 3.32 3.56 1.17
N GLY A 53 3.48 3.28 2.47
CA GLY A 53 4.47 2.33 2.98
C GLY A 53 4.28 0.91 2.43
N ALA A 54 3.04 0.41 2.39
CA ALA A 54 2.72 -0.88 1.80
C ALA A 54 2.99 -0.92 0.28
N ILE A 55 2.66 0.16 -0.44
CA ILE A 55 2.98 0.32 -1.87
C ILE A 55 4.50 0.31 -2.09
N LEU A 56 5.26 1.02 -1.26
CA LEU A 56 6.73 1.00 -1.35
C LEU A 56 7.31 -0.38 -1.06
N ALA A 57 6.71 -1.16 -0.16
CA ALA A 57 7.13 -2.53 0.10
C ALA A 57 6.96 -3.40 -1.15
N ILE A 58 5.82 -3.35 -1.83
CA ILE A 58 5.60 -4.14 -3.06
C ILE A 58 6.47 -3.65 -4.21
N LEU A 59 6.63 -2.33 -4.38
CA LEU A 59 7.53 -1.76 -5.40
C LEU A 59 8.97 -2.19 -5.17
N SER A 60 9.42 -2.26 -3.92
CA SER A 60 10.77 -2.71 -3.56
C SER A 60 10.97 -4.20 -3.84
N VAL A 61 10.01 -5.04 -3.46
CA VAL A 61 10.06 -6.50 -3.71
C VAL A 61 10.04 -6.83 -5.21
N TYR A 62 9.23 -6.11 -5.98
CA TYR A 62 9.07 -6.33 -7.43
C TYR A 62 9.95 -5.42 -8.29
N PHE A 63 10.84 -4.62 -7.71
CA PHE A 63 11.62 -3.59 -8.39
C PHE A 63 12.31 -4.12 -9.65
N GLY A 64 13.01 -5.26 -9.54
CA GLY A 64 13.71 -5.87 -10.68
C GLY A 64 12.78 -6.30 -11.83
N LYS A 65 11.58 -6.84 -11.50
CA LYS A 65 10.59 -7.24 -12.50
C LYS A 65 9.97 -6.01 -13.18
N LEU A 66 9.61 -4.99 -12.40
CA LEU A 66 9.06 -3.73 -12.90
C LEU A 66 10.06 -3.01 -13.80
N TRP A 67 11.33 -2.97 -13.39
CA TRP A 67 12.42 -2.38 -14.17
C TRP A 67 12.63 -3.11 -15.50
N GLN A 68 12.62 -4.44 -15.49
CA GLN A 68 12.71 -5.23 -16.72
C GLN A 68 11.52 -5.00 -17.65
N MET A 69 10.29 -4.90 -17.12
CA MET A 69 9.11 -4.56 -17.92
C MET A 69 9.26 -3.17 -18.55
N LEU A 70 9.75 -2.18 -17.80
CA LEU A 70 9.95 -0.82 -18.30
C LEU A 70 10.95 -0.78 -19.47
N ILE A 71 12.07 -1.51 -19.36
CA ILE A 71 13.08 -1.60 -20.42
C ILE A 71 12.56 -2.36 -21.64
N LYS A 72 11.79 -3.44 -21.44
CA LYS A 72 11.26 -4.28 -22.52
C LYS A 72 10.03 -3.71 -23.20
N LEU A 73 9.36 -2.73 -22.61
CA LEU A 73 8.16 -2.08 -23.12
C LEU A 73 8.22 -1.66 -24.61
N PRO A 74 9.29 -0.99 -25.11
CA PRO A 74 9.37 -0.62 -26.53
C PRO A 74 9.66 -1.79 -27.48
N SER A 75 10.30 -2.87 -26.99
CA SER A 75 10.85 -3.93 -27.84
C SER A 75 10.02 -5.22 -27.85
N ASP A 76 9.24 -5.48 -26.80
CA ASP A 76 8.46 -6.70 -26.66
C ASP A 76 6.95 -6.43 -26.82
N PRO A 77 6.32 -6.94 -27.91
CA PRO A 77 4.88 -6.83 -28.11
C PRO A 77 4.05 -7.42 -26.96
N GLN A 78 4.52 -8.50 -26.31
CA GLN A 78 3.80 -9.14 -25.20
C GLN A 78 3.76 -8.23 -23.97
N THR A 79 4.91 -7.66 -23.58
CA THR A 79 4.99 -6.67 -22.49
C THR A 79 4.07 -5.47 -22.75
N ARG A 80 4.00 -4.98 -24.00
CA ARG A 80 3.10 -3.87 -24.37
C ARG A 80 1.63 -4.25 -24.20
N HIS A 81 1.21 -5.42 -24.67
CA HIS A 81 -0.17 -5.88 -24.48
C HIS A 81 -0.54 -6.02 -23.01
N PHE A 82 0.37 -6.54 -22.19
CA PHE A 82 0.17 -6.64 -20.75
C PHE A 82 0.00 -5.26 -20.09
N VAL A 83 0.88 -4.30 -20.39
CA VAL A 83 0.80 -2.94 -19.83
C VAL A 83 -0.45 -2.20 -20.29
N ILE A 84 -0.83 -2.30 -21.57
CA ILE A 84 -2.09 -1.73 -22.06
C ILE A 84 -3.29 -2.37 -21.36
N GLY A 85 -3.27 -3.69 -21.14
CA GLY A 85 -4.31 -4.39 -20.38
C GLY A 85 -4.48 -3.84 -18.97
N ILE A 86 -3.37 -3.55 -18.27
CA ILE A 86 -3.41 -2.89 -16.95
C ILE A 86 -4.00 -1.48 -17.06
N LEU A 87 -3.54 -0.67 -18.02
CA LEU A 87 -4.04 0.71 -18.22
C LEU A 87 -5.52 0.80 -18.63
N ILE A 88 -6.09 -0.26 -19.20
CA ILE A 88 -7.52 -0.33 -19.51
C ILE A 88 -8.33 -0.78 -18.29
N ALA A 89 -7.74 -1.63 -17.44
CA ALA A 89 -8.40 -2.18 -16.26
C ALA A 89 -8.48 -1.21 -15.08
N PHE A 90 -7.56 -0.24 -15.01
CA PHE A 90 -7.48 0.81 -13.98
C PHE A 90 -7.80 2.19 -14.56
#